data_AF-A0A010STQ9-F1
#
_entry.id   AF-A0A010STQ9-F1
#
_cell.length_a   1.000
_cell.length_b   1.000
_cell.length_c   1.000
_cell.angle_alpha   90.00
_cell.angle_beta   90.00
_cell.angle_gamma   90.00
#
_symmetry.space_group_name_H-M   'P 1'
#
loop_
_entity.id
_entity.type
_entity.pdbx_description
1 polymer ?
#
loop_
_entity_poly.entity_id
_entity_poly.type
_entity_poly.pdbx_seq_one_letter_code
_entity_poly.pdbx_strand_id
1 'polypeptide(L)'
;MNDIISLIENSKKAKKELVASTVRMPKELYSFIEGLADEIEISKQEVMLKLLEKGAAIAKETLDGAEKTEAELEEPSVSGFHVLNTNKGNNLEDHEWMLANGAAAAFYSPWKFNIDRIKKDDVVFLYENGKGIVAYGRGTGKVEIGDHDGDKDETHYQKLQGFSVLERPLPAAELKKILKRNVVFLRTMSGMPDGQKVLDLIEG
;
A
#
# COMPACT_ATOMS: atom_id res chain seq x y z
N MET A 1 24.57 34.04 14.27
CA MET A 1 25.36 32.80 14.37
C MET A 1 24.40 31.69 14.74
N ASN A 2 24.06 30.81 13.81
CA ASN A 2 23.19 29.67 14.09
C ASN A 2 24.04 28.63 14.83
N ASP A 3 23.71 28.40 16.10
CA ASP A 3 24.46 27.49 16.96
C ASP A 3 24.20 26.04 16.52
N ILE A 4 25.26 25.23 16.38
CA ILE A 4 25.20 23.84 15.92
C ILE A 4 24.22 23.01 16.78
N ILE A 5 24.08 23.39 18.05
CA ILE A 5 23.15 22.79 19.00
C ILE A 5 21.68 22.94 18.52
N SER A 6 21.30 24.13 18.03
CA SER A 6 19.95 24.37 17.49
C SER A 6 19.65 23.53 16.23
N LEU A 7 20.67 23.24 15.41
CA LEU A 7 20.52 22.37 14.24
C LEU A 7 20.34 20.90 14.65
N ILE A 8 21.06 20.45 15.69
CA ILE A 8 20.93 19.11 16.26
C ILE A 8 19.55 18.92 16.91
N GLU A 9 19.05 19.91 17.65
CA GLU A 9 17.74 19.86 18.31
C GLU A 9 16.60 19.87 17.28
N ASN A 10 16.69 20.68 16.24
CA ASN A 10 15.71 20.69 15.14
C ASN A 10 15.74 19.40 14.32
N SER A 11 16.89 18.72 14.21
CA SER A 11 16.99 17.43 13.51
C SER A 11 16.24 16.27 14.20
N LYS A 12 15.82 16.46 15.45
CA LYS A 12 15.03 15.48 16.22
C LYS A 12 13.52 15.67 16.06
N LYS A 13 13.04 16.79 15.53
CA LYS A 13 11.62 17.02 15.25
C LYS A 13 11.27 16.47 13.87
N ALA A 14 10.52 15.37 13.84
CA ALA A 14 9.93 14.72 12.67
C ALA A 14 10.89 14.53 11.48
N LYS A 15 11.94 13.70 11.67
CA LYS A 15 12.64 13.12 10.51
C LYS A 15 11.66 12.22 9.77
N LYS A 16 11.13 12.67 8.64
CA LYS A 16 10.63 11.75 7.62
C LYS A 16 11.75 10.77 7.31
N GLU A 17 11.47 9.48 7.36
CA GLU A 17 12.44 8.47 6.95
C GLU A 17 12.70 8.62 5.45
N LEU A 18 13.89 9.12 5.10
CA LEU A 18 14.31 9.30 3.72
C LEU A 18 15.18 8.12 3.30
N VAL A 19 14.87 7.54 2.14
CA VAL A 19 15.63 6.43 1.54
C VAL A 19 16.38 6.94 0.32
N ALA A 20 17.69 6.73 0.26
CA ALA A 20 18.50 7.07 -0.90
C ALA A 20 18.28 6.03 -2.01
N SER A 21 17.97 6.49 -3.23
CA SER A 21 17.78 5.63 -4.41
C SER A 21 18.52 6.20 -5.62
N THR A 22 19.11 5.33 -6.44
CA THR A 22 19.78 5.71 -7.68
C THR A 22 18.86 5.48 -8.87
N VAL A 23 18.71 6.49 -9.74
CA VAL A 23 17.87 6.43 -10.95
C VAL A 23 18.74 6.50 -12.19
N ARG A 24 18.54 5.57 -13.13
CA ARG A 24 19.08 5.67 -14.50
C ARG A 24 17.99 6.24 -15.39
N MET A 25 18.34 7.20 -16.24
CA MET A 25 17.38 7.88 -17.11
C MET A 25 17.97 8.16 -18.50
N PRO A 26 17.11 8.34 -19.53
CA PRO A 26 17.55 8.77 -20.85
C PRO A 26 18.31 10.10 -20.79
N LYS A 27 19.26 10.29 -21.71
CA LYS A 27 20.11 11.48 -21.76
C LYS A 27 19.28 12.75 -21.94
N GLU A 28 18.23 12.67 -22.76
CA GLU A 28 17.33 13.78 -23.07
C GLU A 28 16.58 14.25 -21.82
N LEU A 29 16.10 13.30 -21.01
CA LEU A 29 15.43 13.61 -19.74
C LEU A 29 16.39 14.20 -18.72
N TYR A 30 17.62 13.67 -18.63
CA TYR A 30 18.65 14.21 -17.76
C TYR A 30 18.96 15.67 -18.13
N SER A 31 19.23 15.96 -19.41
CA SER A 31 19.52 17.32 -19.87
C SER A 31 18.35 18.28 -19.66
N PHE A 32 17.10 17.83 -19.78
CA PHE A 32 15.94 18.63 -19.43
C PHE A 32 15.93 19.01 -17.94
N ILE A 33 16.21 18.06 -17.04
CA ILE A 33 16.31 18.31 -15.60
C ILE A 33 17.42 19.29 -15.28
N GLU A 34 18.57 19.19 -15.96
CA GLU A 34 19.66 20.17 -15.80
C GLU A 34 19.21 21.58 -16.19
N GLY A 35 18.63 21.74 -17.38
CA GLY A 35 18.17 23.05 -17.85
C GLY A 35 17.07 23.64 -16.97
N LEU A 36 16.15 22.81 -16.48
CA LEU A 36 15.13 23.26 -15.54
C LEU A 36 15.77 23.70 -14.21
N ALA A 37 16.68 22.90 -13.64
CA ALA A 37 17.39 23.25 -12.41
C ALA A 37 18.11 24.60 -12.50
N ASP A 38 18.74 24.88 -13.63
CA ASP A 38 19.40 26.16 -13.91
C ASP A 38 18.39 27.32 -13.97
N GLU A 39 17.24 27.13 -14.64
CA GLU A 39 16.19 28.16 -14.78
C GLU A 39 15.49 28.50 -13.45
N ILE A 40 15.22 27.51 -12.60
CA ILE A 40 14.52 27.70 -11.32
C ILE A 40 15.46 27.79 -10.10
N GLU A 41 16.78 27.85 -10.34
CA GLU A 41 17.84 28.06 -9.33
C GLU A 41 17.80 27.08 -8.14
N ILE A 42 17.50 25.80 -8.38
CA ILE A 42 17.56 24.74 -7.35
C ILE A 42 18.39 23.55 -7.81
N SER A 43 18.75 22.66 -6.88
CA SER A 43 19.55 21.48 -7.23
C SER A 43 18.79 20.52 -8.17
N LYS A 44 19.52 19.83 -9.05
CA LYS A 44 18.98 18.77 -9.93
C LYS A 44 18.23 17.71 -9.13
N GLN A 45 18.76 17.34 -7.95
CA GLN A 45 18.13 16.39 -7.03
C GLN A 45 16.79 16.89 -6.52
N GLU A 46 16.68 18.18 -6.22
CA GLU A 46 15.43 18.78 -5.77
C GLU A 46 14.41 18.91 -6.91
N VAL A 47 14.83 19.27 -8.13
CA VAL A 47 13.96 19.20 -9.32
C VAL A 47 13.42 17.79 -9.53
N MET A 48 14.31 16.78 -9.51
CA MET A 48 13.92 15.38 -9.63
C MET A 48 12.92 14.98 -8.56
N LEU A 49 13.16 15.34 -7.30
CA LEU A 49 12.26 15.04 -6.20
C LEU A 49 10.88 15.66 -6.42
N LYS A 50 10.80 16.96 -6.75
CA LYS A 50 9.51 17.64 -6.98
C LYS A 50 8.74 17.03 -8.16
N LEU A 51 9.44 16.68 -9.25
CA LEU A 51 8.82 16.01 -10.40
C LEU A 51 8.30 14.62 -10.04
N LEU A 52 9.07 13.85 -9.26
CA LEU A 52 8.65 12.55 -8.75
C LEU A 52 7.46 12.65 -7.79
N GLU A 53 7.45 13.63 -6.89
CA GLU A 53 6.33 13.91 -5.99
C GLU A 53 5.05 14.24 -6.75
N LYS A 54 5.16 15.10 -7.78
CA LYS A 54 4.02 15.43 -8.65
C LYS A 54 3.53 14.23 -9.46
N GLY A 55 4.45 13.47 -10.06
CA GLY A 55 4.11 12.24 -10.79
C GLY A 55 3.45 11.20 -9.89
N ALA A 56 3.94 11.04 -8.66
CA ALA A 56 3.37 10.14 -7.66
C ALA A 56 1.97 10.61 -7.21
N ALA A 57 1.76 11.91 -7.02
CA ALA A 57 0.44 12.46 -6.69
C ALA A 57 -0.59 12.18 -7.79
N ILE A 58 -0.24 12.46 -9.06
CA ILE A 58 -1.11 12.19 -10.21
C ILE A 58 -1.42 10.69 -10.31
N ALA A 59 -0.41 9.83 -10.11
CA ALA A 59 -0.60 8.39 -10.13
C ALA A 59 -1.55 7.92 -9.02
N LYS A 60 -1.39 8.43 -7.80
CA LYS A 60 -2.29 8.13 -6.66
C LYS A 60 -3.71 8.59 -6.95
N GLU A 61 -3.90 9.84 -7.38
CA GLU A 61 -5.23 10.37 -7.72
C GLU A 61 -5.93 9.56 -8.80
N THR A 62 -5.19 9.10 -9.81
CA THR A 62 -5.73 8.26 -10.89
C THR A 62 -6.16 6.88 -10.35
N LEU A 63 -5.36 6.29 -9.47
CA LEU A 63 -5.67 5.00 -8.84
C LEU A 63 -6.85 5.10 -7.87
N ASP A 64 -6.87 6.14 -7.02
CA ASP A 64 -7.95 6.42 -6.07
C ASP A 64 -9.26 6.75 -6.79
N GLY A 65 -9.20 7.52 -7.89
CA GLY A 65 -10.37 7.79 -8.73
C GLY A 65 -10.95 6.51 -9.32
N ALA A 66 -10.08 5.64 -9.85
CA ALA A 66 -10.50 4.33 -10.36
C ALA A 66 -11.07 3.44 -9.24
N GLU A 67 -10.48 3.46 -8.03
CA GLU A 67 -11.02 2.74 -6.86
C GLU A 67 -12.40 3.24 -6.44
N LYS A 68 -12.60 4.55 -6.36
CA LYS A 68 -13.91 5.14 -5.99
C LYS A 68 -14.98 4.80 -7.02
N THR A 69 -14.67 4.95 -8.31
CA THR A 69 -15.59 4.62 -9.39
C THR A 69 -15.91 3.12 -9.44
N GLU A 70 -14.93 2.24 -9.22
CA GLU A 70 -15.19 0.80 -9.17
C GLU A 70 -15.93 0.39 -7.89
N ALA A 71 -15.65 0.98 -6.73
CA ALA A 71 -16.41 0.72 -5.51
C ALA A 71 -17.89 1.10 -5.63
N GLU A 72 -18.21 2.12 -6.44
CA GLU A 72 -19.59 2.54 -6.75
C GLU A 72 -20.28 1.67 -7.82
N LEU A 73 -19.52 0.99 -8.68
CA LEU A 73 -20.03 0.23 -9.83
C LEU A 73 -19.88 -1.30 -9.70
N GLU A 74 -19.06 -1.79 -8.76
CA GLU A 74 -18.79 -3.22 -8.59
C GLU A 74 -19.98 -3.93 -7.97
N GLU A 75 -20.55 -4.88 -8.71
CA GLU A 75 -21.26 -5.99 -8.09
C GLU A 75 -20.29 -6.78 -7.21
N PRO A 76 -20.73 -7.32 -6.05
CA PRO A 76 -19.85 -8.00 -5.12
C PRO A 76 -19.05 -9.08 -5.85
N SER A 77 -17.72 -8.98 -5.77
CA SER A 77 -16.81 -9.92 -6.42
C SER A 77 -17.26 -11.35 -6.12
N VAL A 78 -17.69 -12.07 -7.17
CA VAL A 78 -18.15 -13.46 -7.06
C VAL A 78 -17.02 -14.38 -6.59
N SER A 79 -15.77 -13.92 -6.68
CA SER A 79 -14.61 -14.62 -6.12
C SER A 79 -14.38 -14.24 -4.66
N GLY A 80 -14.51 -15.19 -3.76
CA GLY A 80 -14.16 -15.07 -2.34
C GLY A 80 -12.65 -15.01 -2.10
N PHE A 81 -11.94 -14.16 -2.84
CA PHE A 81 -10.49 -13.97 -2.77
C PHE A 81 -10.16 -12.49 -2.93
N HIS A 82 -9.41 -11.94 -1.99
CA HIS A 82 -9.05 -10.53 -1.92
C HIS A 82 -7.55 -10.38 -1.70
N VAL A 83 -6.96 -9.33 -2.26
CA VAL A 83 -5.65 -8.82 -1.83
C VAL A 83 -5.87 -7.49 -1.14
N LEU A 84 -5.33 -7.37 0.07
CA LEU A 84 -5.45 -6.19 0.91
C LEU A 84 -4.05 -5.65 1.21
N ASN A 85 -3.81 -4.37 0.91
CA ASN A 85 -2.57 -3.69 1.25
C ASN A 85 -2.50 -3.46 2.76
N THR A 86 -1.37 -3.76 3.39
CA THR A 86 -1.20 -3.60 4.85
C THR A 86 -0.92 -2.16 5.29
N ASN A 87 -1.11 -1.18 4.41
CA ASN A 87 -0.83 0.23 4.64
C ASN A 87 0.63 0.60 5.01
N LYS A 88 1.60 -0.34 4.92
CA LYS A 88 3.00 -0.12 5.35
C LYS A 88 3.65 1.11 4.70
N GLY A 89 3.26 1.42 3.46
CA GLY A 89 3.78 2.59 2.75
C GLY A 89 3.35 3.94 3.33
N ASN A 90 2.30 3.98 4.15
CA ASN A 90 1.79 5.18 4.79
C ASN A 90 2.03 5.16 6.31
N ASN A 91 1.79 4.01 6.97
CA ASN A 91 1.96 3.84 8.40
C ASN A 91 2.51 2.43 8.72
N LEU A 92 3.66 2.39 9.41
CA LEU A 92 4.30 1.14 9.81
C LEU A 92 3.54 0.44 10.95
N GLU A 93 2.98 1.21 11.88
CA GLU A 93 2.25 0.68 13.04
C GLU A 93 0.99 -0.07 12.58
N ASP A 94 0.31 0.42 11.54
CA ASP A 94 -0.84 -0.27 10.93
C ASP A 94 -0.45 -1.64 10.39
N HIS A 95 0.65 -1.70 9.65
CA HIS A 95 1.17 -2.94 9.09
C HIS A 95 1.50 -3.94 10.20
N GLU A 96 2.22 -3.49 11.23
CA GLU A 96 2.60 -4.33 12.36
C GLU A 96 1.36 -4.80 13.15
N TRP A 97 0.38 -3.92 13.35
CA TRP A 97 -0.86 -4.23 14.04
C TRP A 97 -1.68 -5.28 13.27
N MET A 98 -1.82 -5.14 11.95
CA MET A 98 -2.52 -6.11 11.12
C MET A 98 -1.89 -7.50 11.21
N LEU A 99 -0.56 -7.59 11.19
CA LEU A 99 0.16 -8.86 11.31
C LEU A 99 0.06 -9.46 12.72
N ALA A 100 0.22 -8.64 13.75
CA ALA A 100 0.18 -9.07 15.14
C ALA A 100 -1.22 -9.58 15.56
N ASN A 101 -2.28 -8.95 15.03
CA ASN A 101 -3.66 -9.30 15.35
C ASN A 101 -4.30 -10.28 14.37
N GLY A 102 -3.59 -10.66 13.29
CA GLY A 102 -4.12 -11.50 12.23
C GLY A 102 -5.38 -10.89 11.62
N ALA A 103 -5.32 -9.62 11.25
CA ALA A 103 -6.48 -8.84 10.86
C ALA A 103 -6.36 -8.28 9.43
N ALA A 104 -7.49 -8.28 8.73
CA ALA A 104 -7.71 -7.47 7.55
C ALA A 104 -8.29 -6.12 8.00
N ALA A 105 -7.57 -5.03 7.79
CA ALA A 105 -7.98 -3.70 8.22
C ALA A 105 -7.74 -2.66 7.12
N ALA A 106 -8.54 -1.60 7.15
CA ALA A 106 -8.31 -0.40 6.38
C ALA A 106 -8.77 0.83 7.17
N PHE A 107 -8.16 1.96 6.85
CA PHE A 107 -8.21 3.18 7.65
C PHE A 107 -8.73 4.34 6.82
N TYR A 108 -9.53 5.19 7.45
CA TYR A 108 -10.17 6.37 6.88
C TYR A 108 -11.15 6.11 5.71
N SER A 109 -12.12 7.00 5.56
CA SER A 109 -13.06 6.99 4.44
C SER A 109 -12.39 7.46 3.13
N PRO A 110 -12.72 6.87 1.96
CA PRO A 110 -13.71 5.79 1.77
C PRO A 110 -13.11 4.38 1.91
N TRP A 111 -11.79 4.26 2.07
CA TRP A 111 -11.09 3.00 1.90
C TRP A 111 -11.42 1.96 2.97
N LYS A 112 -11.72 2.40 4.21
CA LYS A 112 -12.14 1.52 5.32
C LYS A 112 -13.32 0.62 4.96
N PHE A 113 -14.26 1.10 4.14
CA PHE A 113 -15.44 0.35 3.72
C PHE A 113 -15.13 -0.84 2.79
N ASN A 114 -13.90 -0.96 2.28
CA ASN A 114 -13.48 -2.17 1.57
C ASN A 114 -13.59 -3.42 2.45
N ILE A 115 -13.33 -3.29 3.75
CA ILE A 115 -13.34 -4.40 4.71
C ILE A 115 -14.75 -4.98 4.88
N ASP A 116 -15.79 -4.16 4.70
CA ASP A 116 -17.19 -4.55 4.81
C ASP A 116 -17.60 -5.52 3.70
N ARG A 117 -16.83 -5.55 2.62
CA ARG A 117 -17.07 -6.42 1.47
C ARG A 117 -16.54 -7.85 1.68
N ILE A 118 -15.66 -8.04 2.66
CA ILE A 118 -15.08 -9.36 2.95
C ILE A 118 -16.15 -10.24 3.59
N LYS A 119 -16.54 -11.31 2.90
CA LYS A 119 -17.54 -12.26 3.40
C LYS A 119 -16.88 -13.35 4.23
N LYS A 120 -17.73 -14.11 4.93
CA LYS A 120 -17.29 -15.30 5.64
C LYS A 120 -16.64 -16.28 4.65
N ASP A 121 -15.50 -16.84 5.06
CA ASP A 121 -14.69 -17.83 4.34
C ASP A 121 -13.94 -17.30 3.10
N ASP A 122 -14.12 -16.03 2.74
CA ASP A 122 -13.30 -15.36 1.72
C ASP A 122 -11.83 -15.37 2.14
N VAL A 123 -10.92 -15.68 1.22
CA VAL A 123 -9.48 -15.63 1.48
C VAL A 123 -8.99 -14.21 1.30
N VAL A 124 -8.28 -13.68 2.30
CA VAL A 124 -7.63 -12.38 2.25
C VAL A 124 -6.12 -12.59 2.29
N PHE A 125 -5.44 -12.13 1.24
CA PHE A 125 -3.99 -12.06 1.19
C PHE A 125 -3.53 -10.67 1.62
N LEU A 126 -2.69 -10.59 2.65
CA LEU A 126 -2.08 -9.35 3.10
C LEU A 126 -0.83 -9.04 2.26
N TYR A 127 -0.84 -7.90 1.58
CA TYR A 127 0.21 -7.44 0.68
C TYR A 127 1.00 -6.28 1.27
N GLU A 128 2.32 -6.45 1.33
CA GLU A 128 3.28 -5.44 1.76
C GLU A 128 3.98 -4.82 0.53
N ASN A 129 3.91 -3.50 0.40
CA ASN A 129 4.55 -2.75 -0.67
C ASN A 129 6.05 -3.07 -0.76
N GLY A 130 6.52 -3.45 -1.96
CA GLY A 130 7.92 -3.79 -2.22
C GLY A 130 8.34 -5.21 -1.81
N LYS A 131 7.49 -5.96 -1.07
CA LYS A 131 7.81 -7.33 -0.61
C LYS A 131 6.91 -8.39 -1.24
N GLY A 132 5.60 -8.14 -1.36
CA GLY A 132 4.63 -9.10 -1.88
C GLY A 132 3.56 -9.52 -0.87
N ILE A 133 2.91 -10.66 -1.10
CA ILE A 133 2.00 -11.24 -0.09
C ILE A 133 2.86 -11.77 1.06
N VAL A 134 2.53 -11.33 2.28
CA VAL A 134 3.29 -11.66 3.50
C VAL A 134 2.51 -12.52 4.48
N ALA A 135 1.18 -12.53 4.38
CA ALA A 135 0.31 -13.33 5.21
C ALA A 135 -1.01 -13.58 4.51
N TYR A 136 -1.79 -14.51 5.01
CA TYR A 136 -3.15 -14.75 4.54
C TYR A 136 -4.04 -15.29 5.67
N GLY A 137 -5.35 -15.26 5.45
CA GLY A 137 -6.32 -15.92 6.30
C GLY A 137 -7.72 -15.78 5.71
N ARG A 138 -8.73 -16.31 6.42
CA ARG A 138 -10.12 -16.32 5.96
C ARG A 138 -10.97 -15.28 6.68
N GLY A 139 -11.73 -14.50 5.93
CA GLY A 139 -12.67 -13.50 6.43
C GLY A 139 -13.74 -14.14 7.31
N THR A 140 -14.18 -13.41 8.33
CA THR A 140 -15.28 -13.86 9.21
C THR A 140 -16.64 -13.37 8.74
N GLY A 141 -16.67 -12.36 7.86
CA GLY A 141 -17.87 -11.62 7.49
C GLY A 141 -18.37 -10.68 8.58
N LYS A 142 -17.59 -10.45 9.64
CA LYS A 142 -17.96 -9.61 10.79
C LYS A 142 -17.00 -8.45 10.90
N VAL A 143 -17.48 -7.26 10.57
CA VAL A 143 -16.73 -6.01 10.68
C VAL A 143 -16.75 -5.53 12.12
N GLU A 144 -15.57 -5.22 12.63
CA GLU A 144 -15.34 -4.48 13.86
C GLU A 144 -14.90 -3.05 13.50
N ILE A 145 -15.39 -2.07 14.26
CA ILE A 145 -15.08 -0.65 14.08
C ILE A 145 -14.23 -0.19 15.27
N GLY A 146 -13.19 0.60 14.99
CA GLY A 146 -12.33 1.17 16.01
C GLY A 146 -11.84 2.56 15.62
N ASP A 147 -11.22 3.23 16.59
CA ASP A 147 -10.59 4.52 16.38
C ASP A 147 -9.23 4.35 15.67
N HIS A 148 -8.74 5.41 15.03
CA HIS A 148 -7.42 5.44 14.40
C HIS A 148 -6.78 6.82 14.62
N ASP A 149 -5.55 6.86 15.13
CA ASP A 149 -4.80 8.11 15.41
C ASP A 149 -5.58 9.19 16.21
N GLY A 150 -6.52 8.75 17.05
CA GLY A 150 -7.38 9.62 17.87
C GLY A 150 -8.69 10.06 17.20
N ASP A 151 -8.87 9.73 15.92
CA ASP A 151 -10.11 9.93 15.18
C ASP A 151 -11.05 8.74 15.35
N LYS A 152 -12.33 9.04 15.61
CA LYS A 152 -13.33 8.02 15.94
C LYS A 152 -13.83 7.25 14.73
N ASP A 153 -14.03 5.95 14.91
CA ASP A 153 -14.63 5.06 13.91
C ASP A 153 -13.86 5.03 12.57
N GLU A 154 -12.58 5.40 12.55
CA GLU A 154 -11.78 5.48 11.32
C GLU A 154 -11.05 4.18 10.95
N THR A 155 -11.14 3.13 11.78
CA THR A 155 -10.69 1.78 11.43
C THR A 155 -11.88 0.86 11.22
N HIS A 156 -11.96 0.22 10.06
CA HIS A 156 -12.77 -0.99 9.89
C HIS A 156 -11.83 -2.19 9.79
N TYR A 157 -12.13 -3.27 10.50
CA TYR A 157 -11.32 -4.48 10.43
C TYR A 157 -12.13 -5.77 10.61
N GLN A 158 -11.57 -6.88 10.14
CA GLN A 158 -12.02 -8.24 10.49
C GLN A 158 -10.83 -9.06 10.95
N LYS A 159 -10.98 -9.81 12.05
CA LYS A 159 -10.03 -10.89 12.38
C LYS A 159 -10.13 -12.00 11.34
N LEU A 160 -8.99 -12.54 10.95
CA LEU A 160 -8.89 -13.61 9.97
C LEU A 160 -8.78 -14.97 10.65
N GLN A 161 -9.58 -15.93 10.20
CA GLN A 161 -9.52 -17.32 10.62
C GLN A 161 -8.38 -18.06 9.91
N GLY A 162 -7.67 -18.92 10.63
CA GLY A 162 -6.53 -19.65 10.08
C GLY A 162 -5.41 -18.71 9.61
N PHE A 163 -5.25 -17.56 10.26
CA PHE A 163 -4.24 -16.57 9.89
C PHE A 163 -2.83 -17.17 9.96
N SER A 164 -2.06 -17.01 8.88
CA SER A 164 -0.68 -17.46 8.79
C SER A 164 0.18 -16.41 8.12
N VAL A 165 1.30 -16.09 8.76
CA VAL A 165 2.39 -15.31 8.15
C VAL A 165 3.26 -16.25 7.33
N LEU A 166 3.61 -15.84 6.12
CA LEU A 166 4.46 -16.62 5.23
C LEU A 166 5.93 -16.48 5.62
N GLU A 167 6.62 -17.60 5.79
CA GLU A 167 8.08 -17.60 5.99
C GLU A 167 8.81 -16.92 4.83
N ARG A 168 8.35 -17.21 3.60
CA ARG A 168 8.81 -16.56 2.38
C ARG A 168 7.67 -15.78 1.75
N PRO A 169 7.71 -14.44 1.76
CA PRO A 169 6.73 -13.63 1.04
C PRO A 169 6.69 -13.99 -0.45
N LEU A 170 5.50 -13.89 -1.06
CA LEU A 170 5.31 -14.10 -2.50
C LEU A 170 5.39 -12.76 -3.24
N PRO A 171 6.49 -12.46 -3.96
CA PRO A 171 6.68 -11.16 -4.59
C PRO A 171 5.67 -10.90 -5.71
N ALA A 172 5.33 -9.63 -5.95
CA ALA A 172 4.41 -9.22 -7.01
C ALA A 172 4.79 -9.77 -8.41
N ALA A 173 6.08 -9.89 -8.69
CA ALA A 173 6.58 -10.45 -9.94
C ALA A 173 6.28 -11.95 -10.09
N GLU A 174 6.31 -12.72 -9.00
CA GLU A 174 5.96 -14.14 -8.97
C GLU A 174 4.45 -14.32 -9.12
N LEU A 175 3.66 -13.51 -8.39
CA LEU A 175 2.19 -13.49 -8.50
C LEU A 175 1.72 -13.21 -9.93
N LYS A 176 2.31 -12.21 -10.60
CA LYS A 176 1.98 -11.91 -12.00
C LYS A 176 2.25 -13.09 -12.94
N LYS A 177 3.32 -13.86 -12.71
CA LYS A 177 3.63 -15.07 -13.51
C LYS A 177 2.61 -16.18 -13.28
N ILE A 178 2.22 -16.42 -12.03
CA ILE A 178 1.25 -17.46 -11.64
C ILE A 178 -0.14 -17.13 -12.22
N LEU A 179 -0.56 -15.88 -12.05
CA LEU A 179 -1.90 -15.43 -12.40
C LEU A 179 -2.04 -15.13 -13.90
N LYS A 180 -0.92 -14.95 -14.62
CA LYS A 180 -0.86 -14.58 -16.05
C LYS A 180 -1.68 -13.33 -16.38
N ARG A 181 -1.85 -12.43 -15.42
CA ARG A 181 -2.54 -11.15 -15.55
C ARG A 181 -1.88 -10.09 -14.68
N ASN A 182 -2.23 -8.83 -14.95
CA ASN A 182 -1.91 -7.75 -14.05
C ASN A 182 -2.88 -7.75 -12.86
N VAL A 183 -2.32 -7.79 -11.66
CA VAL A 183 -3.02 -7.52 -10.40
C VAL A 183 -2.63 -6.12 -9.95
N VAL A 184 -3.61 -5.31 -9.57
CA VAL A 184 -3.36 -3.96 -9.05
C VAL A 184 -3.13 -4.09 -7.54
N PHE A 185 -1.89 -3.92 -7.10
CA PHE A 185 -1.49 -4.08 -5.68
C PHE A 185 -1.40 -2.75 -4.91
N LEU A 186 -1.47 -1.63 -5.63
CA LEU A 186 -1.35 -0.29 -5.05
C LEU A 186 -2.65 0.23 -4.45
N ARG A 187 -3.74 -0.52 -4.62
CA ARG A 187 -5.04 -0.20 -4.04
C ARG A 187 -5.14 -0.67 -2.60
N THR A 188 -6.11 -0.12 -1.85
CA THR A 188 -6.37 -0.62 -0.50
C THR A 188 -6.76 -2.09 -0.55
N MET A 189 -7.78 -2.44 -1.34
CA MET A 189 -8.19 -3.82 -1.56
C MET A 189 -8.53 -4.05 -3.04
N SER A 190 -8.31 -5.26 -3.53
CA SER A 190 -8.72 -5.66 -4.88
C SER A 190 -9.14 -7.13 -4.90
N GLY A 191 -10.16 -7.43 -5.71
CA GLY A 191 -10.58 -8.81 -5.96
C GLY A 191 -9.47 -9.61 -6.66
N MET A 192 -9.35 -10.89 -6.30
CA MET A 192 -8.42 -11.82 -6.93
C MET A 192 -9.14 -13.09 -7.39
N PRO A 193 -9.85 -13.06 -8.54
CA PRO A 193 -10.67 -14.20 -8.97
C PRO A 193 -9.96 -15.54 -9.12
N ASP A 194 -8.68 -15.50 -9.39
CA ASP A 194 -7.75 -16.61 -9.56
C ASP A 194 -6.93 -16.90 -8.29
N GLY A 195 -7.35 -16.37 -7.14
CA GLY A 195 -6.65 -16.47 -5.86
C GLY A 195 -6.47 -17.89 -5.34
N GLN A 196 -7.29 -18.84 -5.78
CA GLN A 196 -7.09 -20.26 -5.47
C GLN A 196 -5.72 -20.76 -5.89
N LYS A 197 -5.19 -20.31 -7.04
CA LYS A 197 -3.83 -20.70 -7.51
C LYS A 197 -2.74 -20.22 -6.56
N VAL A 198 -2.96 -19.08 -5.90
CA VAL A 198 -2.03 -18.53 -4.92
C VAL A 198 -2.13 -19.32 -3.62
N LEU A 199 -3.35 -19.65 -3.20
CA LEU A 199 -3.58 -20.46 -2.00
C LEU A 199 -2.97 -21.87 -2.13
N ASP A 200 -3.19 -22.55 -3.26
CA ASP A 200 -2.64 -23.89 -3.53
C ASP A 200 -1.11 -23.91 -3.47
N LEU A 201 -0.46 -22.82 -3.87
CA LEU A 201 1.00 -22.67 -3.81
C LEU A 201 1.50 -22.43 -2.38
N ILE A 202 0.69 -21.79 -1.54
CA ILE A 202 1.04 -21.50 -0.15
C ILE A 202 0.83 -22.74 0.72
N GLU A 203 -0.25 -23.49 0.48
CA GLU A 203 -0.64 -24.66 1.29
C GLU A 203 -0.03 -25.99 0.79
N GLY A 204 0.50 -26.02 -0.44
CA GLY A 204 1.13 -27.20 -1.07
C GLY A 204 2.63 -27.30 -0.85
#